data_AF-A0A2P7RZX5-F1
#
_entry.id   AF-A0A2P7RZX5-F1
#
_cell.length_a   1.000
_cell.length_b   1.000
_cell.length_c   1.000
_cell.angle_alpha   90.00
_cell.angle_beta   90.00
_cell.angle_gamma   90.00
#
_symmetry.space_group_name_H-M   'P 1'
#
loop_
_entity.id
_entity.type
_entity.pdbx_description
1 polymer ?
#
loop_
_entity_poly.entity_id
_entity_poly.type
_entity_poly.pdbx_seq_one_letter_code
_entity_poly.pdbx_strand_id
1 'polypeptide(L)'
;MAAPHLGAIPDTFDPQRRSEVVPDAARSGKHRTFDVQPSRNWLWPTTRPEQRKAFRAWQFIANQIIDDAGYSFQTISTFEQFLFWKKGEIYATDEQFAEAAGRCSTRKVRRQIAAYRNMGVISVGLGWRRPNGGNFKRTRTIRLAVPAVFDPRIGIEPSDFDADNSGPDGDCE
;
A
#
# COMPACT_ATOMS: atom_id res chain seq x y z
N MET A 1 2.75 -46.56 -14.35
CA MET A 1 2.24 -45.19 -14.11
C MET A 1 3.16 -44.55 -13.09
N ALA A 2 4.08 -43.69 -13.55
CA ALA A 2 5.06 -43.02 -12.70
C ALA A 2 4.59 -41.58 -12.41
N ALA A 3 4.63 -41.19 -11.14
CA ALA A 3 4.34 -39.82 -10.70
C ALA A 3 5.51 -38.88 -11.09
N PRO A 4 5.24 -37.61 -11.43
CA PRO A 4 6.29 -36.69 -11.82
C PRO A 4 7.16 -36.29 -10.61
N HIS A 5 8.47 -36.32 -10.80
CA HIS A 5 9.45 -35.80 -9.86
C HIS A 5 9.26 -34.28 -9.70
N LEU A 6 8.79 -33.85 -8.53
CA LEU A 6 8.93 -32.48 -8.07
C LEU A 6 10.43 -32.20 -7.92
N GLY A 7 10.96 -31.28 -8.74
CA GLY A 7 12.35 -30.84 -8.67
C GLY A 7 12.69 -30.35 -7.26
N ALA A 8 13.89 -30.72 -6.81
CA ALA A 8 14.41 -30.33 -5.50
C ALA A 8 14.42 -28.80 -5.35
N ILE A 9 13.83 -28.30 -4.26
CA ILE A 9 14.00 -26.92 -3.81
C ILE A 9 15.49 -26.75 -3.48
N PRO A 10 16.20 -25.74 -4.01
CA PRO A 10 17.61 -25.54 -3.67
C PRO A 10 17.78 -25.39 -2.15
N ASP A 11 18.77 -26.13 -1.62
CA ASP A 11 19.14 -26.30 -0.19
C ASP A 11 19.53 -25.01 0.56
N THR A 12 19.24 -23.84 0.00
CA THR A 12 19.77 -22.55 0.44
C THR A 12 18.82 -21.77 1.35
N PHE A 13 17.53 -22.11 1.37
CA PHE A 13 16.53 -21.41 2.20
C PHE A 13 16.11 -22.26 3.40
N ASP A 14 16.86 -22.13 4.50
CA ASP A 14 16.48 -22.68 5.80
C ASP A 14 15.85 -21.58 6.68
N PRO A 15 14.52 -21.57 6.88
CA PRO A 15 13.83 -20.56 7.69
C PRO A 15 14.10 -20.70 9.20
N GLN A 16 14.75 -21.79 9.64
CA GLN A 16 15.18 -21.99 11.03
C GLN A 16 16.62 -21.55 11.27
N ARG A 17 17.41 -21.36 10.20
CA ARG A 17 18.73 -20.72 10.27
C ARG A 17 18.54 -19.27 10.69
N ARG A 18 18.73 -18.99 11.99
CA ARG A 18 18.90 -17.64 12.51
C ARG A 18 20.22 -17.09 11.97
N SER A 19 20.21 -16.54 10.76
CA SER A 19 21.35 -15.75 10.27
C SER A 19 21.45 -14.46 11.09
N GLU A 20 22.63 -14.33 11.72
CA GLU A 20 23.32 -13.11 12.16
C GLU A 20 22.58 -12.12 13.06
N VAL A 21 23.28 -11.71 14.11
CA VAL A 21 22.87 -10.69 15.07
C VAL A 21 22.47 -9.44 14.29
N VAL A 22 21.16 -9.17 14.18
CA VAL A 22 20.63 -7.93 13.62
C VAL A 22 21.32 -6.77 14.35
N PRO A 23 22.08 -5.91 13.65
CA PRO A 23 22.84 -4.83 14.29
C PRO A 23 21.91 -3.99 15.17
N ASP A 24 22.34 -3.61 16.37
CA ASP A 24 21.52 -2.79 17.29
C ASP A 24 21.12 -1.44 16.67
N ALA A 25 21.86 -0.96 15.66
CA ALA A 25 21.47 0.20 14.84
C ALA A 25 20.12 0.00 14.11
N ALA A 26 19.78 -1.23 13.73
CA ALA A 26 18.48 -1.57 13.13
C ALA A 26 17.32 -1.54 14.16
N ARG A 27 17.64 -1.45 15.46
CA ARG A 27 16.67 -1.29 16.56
C ARG A 27 16.44 0.17 16.95
N SER A 28 17.10 1.14 16.31
CA SER A 28 16.93 2.55 16.68
C SER A 28 15.52 3.03 16.31
N GLY A 29 14.63 2.99 17.30
CA GLY A 29 13.22 3.37 17.21
C GLY A 29 13.02 4.88 17.25
N LYS A 30 13.79 5.67 16.48
CA LYS A 30 13.44 7.07 16.29
C LYS A 30 12.13 7.12 15.52
N HIS A 31 11.07 7.54 16.21
CA HIS A 31 9.77 7.77 15.62
C HIS A 31 9.90 8.85 14.54
N ARG A 32 9.79 8.46 13.27
CA ARG A 32 9.69 9.42 12.18
C ARG A 32 8.36 10.17 12.29
N THR A 33 8.44 11.49 12.37
CA THR A 33 7.31 12.40 12.30
C THR A 33 7.33 13.08 10.94
N PHE A 34 6.15 13.23 10.34
CA PHE A 34 5.98 13.89 9.04
C PHE A 34 5.16 15.15 9.26
N ASP A 35 5.63 16.25 8.68
CA ASP A 35 4.86 17.49 8.64
C ASP A 35 3.60 17.29 7.80
N VAL A 36 2.52 17.96 8.21
CA VAL A 36 1.24 17.85 7.50
C VAL A 36 1.33 18.63 6.20
N GLN A 37 1.30 17.90 5.09
CA GLN A 37 1.24 18.47 3.75
C GLN A 37 -0.20 18.81 3.37
N PRO A 38 -0.46 19.99 2.77
CA PRO A 38 -1.75 20.26 2.17
C PRO A 38 -2.01 19.24 1.05
N SER A 39 -3.22 18.69 0.99
CA SER A 39 -3.59 17.67 0.01
C SER A 39 -4.91 17.98 -0.69
N ARG A 40 -5.08 17.41 -1.88
CA ARG A 40 -6.30 17.47 -2.68
C ARG A 40 -6.84 16.07 -2.85
N ASN A 41 -8.16 15.93 -2.76
CA ASN A 41 -8.80 14.64 -2.99
C ASN A 41 -8.58 14.22 -4.45
N TRP A 42 -8.26 12.93 -4.64
CA TRP A 42 -8.11 12.34 -5.95
C TRP A 42 -9.47 12.30 -6.65
N LEU A 43 -9.51 12.70 -7.92
CA LEU A 43 -10.75 12.64 -8.70
C LEU A 43 -11.08 11.17 -8.98
N TRP A 44 -12.29 10.77 -8.57
CA TRP A 44 -12.74 9.40 -8.73
C TRP A 44 -13.70 9.27 -9.91
N PRO A 45 -13.33 8.53 -10.97
CA PRO A 45 -14.18 8.36 -12.14
C PRO A 45 -15.39 7.47 -11.85
N THR A 46 -16.34 7.41 -12.78
CA THR A 46 -17.61 6.69 -12.61
C THR A 46 -17.54 5.26 -13.13
N THR A 47 -16.77 5.02 -14.19
CA THR A 47 -16.69 3.72 -14.86
C THR A 47 -15.61 2.81 -14.27
N ARG A 48 -15.88 1.50 -14.27
CA ARG A 48 -15.00 0.52 -13.62
C ARG A 48 -13.59 0.42 -14.24
N PRO A 49 -13.41 0.49 -15.57
CA PRO A 49 -12.09 0.53 -16.19
C PRO A 49 -11.30 1.78 -15.80
N GLU A 50 -11.91 2.96 -15.86
CA GLU A 50 -11.28 4.22 -15.48
C GLU A 50 -10.95 4.26 -13.99
N GLN A 51 -11.79 3.68 -13.14
CA GLN A 51 -11.55 3.58 -11.70
C GLN A 51 -10.31 2.74 -11.39
N ARG A 52 -10.07 1.65 -12.14
CA ARG A 52 -8.83 0.86 -12.01
C ARG A 52 -7.62 1.65 -12.49
N LYS A 53 -7.72 2.34 -13.63
CA LYS A 53 -6.65 3.21 -14.14
C LYS A 53 -6.31 4.31 -13.14
N ALA A 54 -7.34 4.98 -12.60
CA ALA A 54 -7.20 6.03 -11.60
C ALA A 54 -6.58 5.53 -10.29
N PHE A 55 -6.97 4.33 -9.83
CA PHE A 55 -6.35 3.72 -8.65
C PHE A 55 -4.86 3.43 -8.87
N ARG A 56 -4.50 2.83 -10.02
CA ARG A 56 -3.10 2.53 -10.35
C ARG A 56 -2.24 3.78 -10.48
N ALA A 57 -2.75 4.83 -11.14
CA ALA A 57 -2.07 6.12 -11.23
C ALA A 57 -1.85 6.74 -9.84
N TRP A 58 -2.89 6.73 -8.99
CA TRP A 58 -2.74 7.17 -7.60
C TRP A 58 -1.71 6.33 -6.84
N GLN A 59 -1.76 5.00 -6.96
CA GLN A 59 -0.84 4.10 -6.27
C GLN A 59 0.61 4.32 -6.70
N PHE A 60 0.84 4.58 -7.98
CA PHE A 60 2.16 4.91 -8.53
C PHE A 60 2.73 6.19 -7.91
N ILE A 61 1.93 7.25 -7.83
CA ILE A 61 2.32 8.52 -7.20
C ILE A 61 2.55 8.32 -5.69
N ALA A 62 1.62 7.65 -5.02
CA ALA A 62 1.71 7.40 -3.58
C ALA A 62 2.94 6.57 -3.22
N ASN A 63 3.30 5.58 -4.03
CA ASN A 63 4.48 4.77 -3.81
C ASN A 63 5.77 5.58 -3.92
N GLN A 64 5.90 6.45 -4.94
CA GLN A 64 7.07 7.33 -5.06
C GLN A 64 7.21 8.25 -3.84
N ILE A 65 6.11 8.87 -3.39
CA ILE A 65 6.11 9.75 -2.21
C ILE A 65 6.52 8.99 -0.93
N ILE A 66 6.03 7.76 -0.76
CA ILE A 66 6.34 6.93 0.41
C ILE A 66 7.80 6.45 0.37
N ASP A 67 8.31 6.12 -0.83
CA ASP A 67 9.68 5.70 -1.05
C ASP A 67 10.67 6.83 -0.75
N ASP A 68 10.41 8.03 -1.27
CA ASP A 68 11.19 9.24 -0.99
C ASP A 68 11.24 9.56 0.52
N ALA A 69 10.14 9.27 1.24
CA ALA A 69 10.07 9.39 2.69
C ALA A 69 10.73 8.21 3.46
N GLY A 70 11.19 7.19 2.73
CA GLY A 70 11.75 5.94 3.23
C GLY A 70 10.80 5.17 4.15
N TYR A 71 9.50 5.27 3.94
CA TYR A 71 8.48 4.73 4.84
C TYR A 71 7.88 3.43 4.31
N SER A 72 7.15 2.70 5.16
CA SER A 72 6.68 1.35 4.82
C SER A 72 5.46 1.35 3.89
N PHE A 73 5.44 0.46 2.90
CA PHE A 73 4.31 0.21 1.99
C PHE A 73 3.25 -0.77 2.53
N GLN A 74 3.53 -1.41 3.67
CA GLN A 74 2.75 -2.55 4.17
C GLN A 74 1.24 -2.32 4.33
N THR A 75 0.80 -1.18 4.89
CA THR A 75 -0.65 -0.92 5.03
C THR A 75 -1.25 -0.44 3.71
N ILE A 76 -0.56 0.41 2.94
CA ILE A 76 -1.11 0.98 1.70
C ILE A 76 -1.29 -0.08 0.60
N SER A 77 -0.50 -1.15 0.58
CA SER A 77 -0.66 -2.25 -0.38
C SER A 77 -2.00 -2.98 -0.25
N THR A 78 -2.64 -2.91 0.92
CA THR A 78 -3.94 -3.56 1.18
C THR A 78 -5.14 -2.69 0.77
N PHE A 79 -4.91 -1.45 0.33
CA PHE A 79 -5.99 -0.49 0.12
C PHE A 79 -6.97 -0.89 -0.98
N GLU A 80 -6.47 -1.49 -2.06
CA GLU A 80 -7.30 -1.95 -3.17
C GLU A 80 -8.36 -2.95 -2.71
N GLN A 81 -7.99 -3.86 -1.81
CA GLN A 81 -8.87 -4.90 -1.26
C GLN A 81 -10.08 -4.31 -0.52
N PHE A 82 -9.89 -3.17 0.14
CA PHE A 82 -10.93 -2.52 0.96
C PHE A 82 -11.58 -1.31 0.27
N LEU A 83 -11.24 -1.07 -0.99
CA LEU A 83 -11.73 0.07 -1.74
C LEU A 83 -13.21 -0.10 -2.09
N PHE A 84 -14.05 0.80 -1.61
CA PHE A 84 -15.41 0.95 -2.10
C PHE A 84 -15.40 1.66 -3.44
N TRP A 85 -15.11 0.85 -4.44
CA TRP A 85 -15.07 1.10 -5.87
C TRP A 85 -16.10 2.09 -6.43
N LYS A 86 -17.35 2.12 -5.93
CA LYS A 86 -18.38 3.07 -6.39
C LYS A 86 -18.10 4.53 -5.96
N LYS A 87 -17.44 4.75 -4.83
CA LYS A 87 -17.18 6.09 -4.27
C LYS A 87 -15.70 6.46 -4.17
N GLY A 88 -14.78 5.52 -4.35
CA GLY A 88 -13.35 5.76 -4.15
C GLY A 88 -12.98 5.97 -2.69
N GLU A 89 -13.74 5.35 -1.78
CA GLU A 89 -13.57 5.49 -0.34
C GLU A 89 -13.21 4.13 0.28
N ILE A 90 -12.36 4.12 1.30
CA ILE A 90 -11.96 2.91 2.03
C ILE A 90 -12.56 2.97 3.44
N TYR A 91 -13.22 1.87 3.83
CA TYR A 91 -13.96 1.77 5.10
C TYR A 91 -13.43 0.73 6.08
N ALA A 92 -12.24 0.18 5.85
CA ALA A 92 -11.68 -0.86 6.69
C ALA A 92 -11.31 -0.39 8.10
N THR A 93 -11.56 -1.26 9.07
CA THR A 93 -11.12 -1.08 10.46
C THR A 93 -9.61 -1.30 10.58
N ASP A 94 -9.02 -0.95 11.73
CA ASP A 94 -7.59 -1.19 11.97
C ASP A 94 -7.25 -2.67 11.99
N GLU A 95 -8.18 -3.48 12.51
CA GLU A 95 -8.06 -4.93 12.62
C GLU A 95 -8.06 -5.59 11.24
N GLN A 96 -8.95 -5.15 10.34
CA GLN A 96 -9.02 -5.65 8.97
C GLN A 96 -7.74 -5.34 8.19
N PHE A 97 -7.22 -4.11 8.31
CA PHE A 97 -5.93 -3.78 7.70
C PHE A 97 -4.80 -4.56 8.33
N ALA A 98 -4.77 -4.69 9.65
CA ALA A 98 -3.74 -5.43 10.37
C ALA A 98 -3.65 -6.89 9.90
N GLU A 99 -4.81 -7.53 9.73
CA GLU A 99 -4.94 -8.89 9.21
C GLU A 99 -4.44 -8.99 7.77
N ALA A 100 -4.96 -8.16 6.86
CA ALA A 100 -4.59 -8.16 5.45
C ALA A 100 -3.11 -7.82 5.21
N ALA A 101 -2.53 -6.98 6.07
CA ALA A 101 -1.14 -6.55 6.02
C ALA A 101 -0.14 -7.60 6.56
N GLY A 102 -0.57 -8.86 6.77
CA GLY A 102 0.27 -9.93 7.31
C GLY A 102 0.34 -9.94 8.84
N ARG A 103 -0.82 -9.76 9.51
CA ARG A 103 -0.98 -9.84 10.98
C ARG A 103 -0.10 -8.85 11.77
N CYS A 104 0.00 -7.62 11.29
CA CYS A 104 0.69 -6.57 12.06
C CYS A 104 -0.19 -6.02 13.19
N SER A 105 0.36 -5.21 14.10
CA SER A 105 -0.44 -4.62 15.17
C SER A 105 -1.32 -3.47 14.65
N THR A 106 -2.54 -3.33 15.19
CA THR A 106 -3.43 -2.18 14.91
C THR A 106 -2.76 -0.84 15.21
N ARG A 107 -1.88 -0.79 16.23
CA ARG A 107 -1.05 0.39 16.53
C ARG A 107 -0.07 0.74 15.41
N LYS A 108 0.44 -0.26 14.68
CA LYS A 108 1.29 -0.02 13.49
C LYS A 108 0.45 0.55 12.35
N VAL A 109 -0.72 -0.03 12.07
CA VAL A 109 -1.67 0.46 11.05
C VAL A 109 -2.04 1.92 11.30
N ARG A 110 -2.44 2.27 12.54
CA ARG A 110 -2.77 3.66 12.90
C ARG A 110 -1.63 4.64 12.64
N ARG A 111 -0.40 4.25 12.99
CA ARG A 111 0.80 5.06 12.73
C ARG A 111 1.04 5.24 11.23
N GLN A 112 0.87 4.18 10.45
CA GLN A 112 1.05 4.24 9.01
C GLN A 112 -0.01 5.11 8.33
N ILE A 113 -1.28 4.97 8.70
CA ILE A 113 -2.37 5.82 8.21
C ILE A 113 -2.14 7.29 8.58
N ALA A 114 -1.67 7.58 9.80
CA ALA A 114 -1.33 8.95 10.20
C ALA A 114 -0.18 9.51 9.37
N ALA A 115 0.87 8.72 9.12
CA ALA A 115 1.98 9.10 8.26
C ALA A 115 1.53 9.39 6.82
N TYR A 116 0.74 8.49 6.22
CA TYR A 116 0.19 8.68 4.87
C TYR A 116 -0.70 9.92 4.77
N ARG A 117 -1.50 10.20 5.81
CA ARG A 117 -2.29 11.43 5.89
C ARG A 117 -1.39 12.66 5.90
N ASN A 118 -0.35 12.65 6.73
CA ASN A 118 0.58 13.78 6.84
C ASN A 118 1.37 13.97 5.55
N MET A 119 1.76 12.89 4.87
CA MET A 119 2.36 12.93 3.54
C MET A 119 1.41 13.43 2.45
N GLY A 120 0.11 13.58 2.72
CA GLY A 120 -0.87 14.07 1.75
C GLY A 120 -1.35 13.03 0.73
N VAL A 121 -0.92 11.77 0.83
CA VAL A 121 -1.33 10.68 -0.10
C VAL A 121 -2.74 10.14 0.20
N ILE A 122 -3.29 10.48 1.37
CA ILE A 122 -4.67 10.17 1.74
C ILE A 122 -5.31 11.31 2.52
N SER A 123 -6.64 11.40 2.46
CA SER A 123 -7.41 12.21 3.40
C SER A 123 -8.26 11.30 4.29
N VAL A 124 -8.35 11.63 5.58
CA VAL A 124 -9.07 10.84 6.57
C VAL A 124 -10.20 11.68 7.14
N GLY A 125 -11.43 11.32 6.83
CA GLY A 125 -12.64 11.85 7.44
C GLY A 125 -13.05 11.00 8.63
N LEU A 126 -13.44 11.64 9.73
CA LEU A 126 -14.09 10.98 10.85
C LEU A 126 -15.59 11.18 10.74
N GLY A 127 -16.34 10.08 10.77
CA GLY A 127 -17.78 10.11 10.75
C GLY A 127 -18.39 9.15 11.76
N TRP A 128 -19.71 9.17 11.84
CA TRP A 128 -20.49 8.20 12.59
C TRP A 128 -21.31 7.41 11.59
N ARG A 129 -21.25 6.08 11.67
CA ARG A 129 -22.14 5.20 10.90
C ARG A 129 -22.95 4.34 11.85
N ARG A 130 -24.20 4.10 11.46
CA ARG A 130 -25.09 3.18 12.18
C ARG A 130 -25.17 1.88 11.39
N PRO A 131 -24.32 0.88 11.67
CA PRO A 131 -24.44 -0.42 11.01
C PRO A 131 -25.76 -1.09 11.45
N ASN A 132 -26.63 -1.40 10.48
CA ASN A 132 -27.83 -2.22 10.61
C ASN A 132 -28.66 -1.98 11.88
N GLY A 133 -29.07 -0.74 12.14
CA GLY A 133 -29.94 -0.39 13.27
C GLY A 133 -29.30 -0.42 14.67
N GLY A 134 -28.04 -0.84 14.79
CA GLY A 134 -27.29 -0.86 16.05
C GLY A 134 -26.81 0.51 16.51
N ASN A 135 -25.86 0.54 17.45
CA ASN A 135 -25.27 1.79 17.96
C ASN A 135 -24.42 2.50 16.90
N PHE A 136 -24.36 3.83 16.96
CA PHE A 136 -23.43 4.61 16.14
C PHE A 136 -22.00 4.21 16.46
N LYS A 137 -21.29 3.71 15.44
CA LYS A 137 -19.86 3.43 15.52
C LYS A 137 -19.11 4.57 14.84
N ARG A 138 -18.06 5.06 15.52
CA ARG A 138 -17.13 6.01 14.92
C ARG A 138 -16.44 5.29 13.76
N THR A 139 -16.61 5.79 12.55
CA THR A 139 -16.04 5.23 11.34
C THR A 139 -15.06 6.21 10.76
N ARG A 140 -13.89 5.72 10.35
CA ARG A 140 -13.02 6.50 9.48
C ARG A 140 -13.41 6.23 8.03
N THR A 141 -13.41 7.28 7.24
CA THR A 141 -13.48 7.20 5.79
C THR A 141 -12.14 7.67 5.28
N ILE A 142 -11.39 6.78 4.63
CA ILE A 142 -10.16 7.16 3.96
C ILE A 142 -10.50 7.43 2.49
N ARG A 143 -10.06 8.57 1.97
CA ARG A 143 -10.14 8.91 0.55
C ARG A 143 -8.74 9.00 -0.01
N LEU A 144 -8.61 8.61 -1.27
CA LEU A 144 -7.38 8.79 -2.02
C LEU A 144 -7.13 10.30 -2.18
N ALA A 145 -5.90 10.71 -1.97
CA ALA A 145 -5.49 12.10 -2.11
C ALA A 145 -4.08 12.17 -2.69
N VAL A 146 -3.69 13.36 -3.12
CA VAL A 146 -2.31 13.68 -3.46
C VAL A 146 -1.95 15.01 -2.82
N PRO A 147 -0.66 15.26 -2.51
CA PRO A 147 -0.22 16.57 -2.05
C PRO A 147 -0.62 17.66 -3.05
N ALA A 148 -0.99 18.83 -2.55
CA ALA A 148 -1.32 19.97 -3.40
C ALA A 148 -0.09 20.48 -4.18
N VAL A 149 1.09 20.26 -3.60
CA VAL A 149 2.41 20.52 -4.19
C VAL A 149 3.28 19.33 -3.84
N PHE A 150 3.92 18.72 -4.83
CA PHE A 150 4.90 17.65 -4.63
C PHE A 150 6.07 17.82 -5.58
N ASP A 151 7.17 17.13 -5.28
CA ASP A 151 8.44 17.23 -6.00
C ASP A 151 8.25 16.93 -7.50
N PRO A 152 8.77 17.77 -8.41
CA PRO A 152 8.72 17.54 -9.86
C PRO A 152 9.30 16.18 -10.32
N ARG A 153 10.13 15.53 -9.50
CA ARG A 153 10.67 14.19 -9.76
C ARG A 153 9.61 13.09 -9.71
N ILE A 154 8.48 13.33 -9.04
CA ILE A 154 7.41 12.34 -8.94
C ILE A 154 6.67 12.26 -10.29
N GLY A 155 6.80 11.12 -10.95
CA GLY A 155 6.08 10.82 -12.19
C GLY A 155 4.58 10.70 -11.93
N ILE A 156 3.78 11.26 -12.84
CA ILE A 156 2.31 11.28 -12.74
C ILE A 156 1.68 10.06 -13.43
N GLU A 157 2.36 9.48 -14.42
CA GLU A 157 1.90 8.29 -15.11
C GLU A 157 2.91 7.15 -14.89
N PRO A 158 2.43 5.92 -14.60
CA PRO A 158 3.28 4.76 -14.71
C PRO A 158 3.75 4.72 -16.17
N SER A 159 5.07 4.64 -16.40
CA SER A 159 5.57 4.38 -17.74
C SER A 159 4.82 3.18 -18.30
N ASP A 160 4.34 3.28 -19.54
CA ASP A 160 3.88 2.12 -20.29
C ASP A 160 5.07 1.18 -20.39
N PHE A 161 5.22 0.31 -19.39
CA PHE A 161 6.07 -0.85 -19.50
C PHE A 161 5.37 -1.70 -20.55
N ASP A 162 5.71 -1.47 -21.81
CA ASP A 162 5.71 -2.51 -22.82
C ASP A 162 6.54 -3.63 -22.20
N ALA A 163 5.83 -4.60 -21.61
CA ALA A 163 6.43 -5.78 -21.04
C ALA A 163 6.95 -6.58 -22.21
N ASP A 164 8.13 -6.21 -22.69
CA ASP A 164 8.96 -7.04 -23.53
C ASP A 164 9.35 -8.25 -22.67
N ASN A 165 8.44 -9.22 -22.62
CA ASN A 165 8.65 -10.52 -22.00
C ASN A 165 9.44 -11.45 -22.94
N SER A 166 9.99 -10.91 -24.03
CA SER A 166 10.98 -11.59 -24.84
C SER A 166 12.26 -11.63 -24.01
N GLY A 167 12.38 -12.66 -23.17
CA GLY A 167 13.70 -13.11 -22.74
C GLY A 167 14.56 -13.35 -23.99
N PRO A 168 15.89 -13.29 -23.88
CA PRO A 168 16.75 -13.61 -25.01
C PRO A 168 16.33 -14.97 -25.55
N ASP A 169 15.82 -15.00 -26.78
CA ASP A 169 15.64 -16.24 -27.52
C ASP A 169 17.03 -16.85 -27.56
N GLY A 170 17.21 -17.92 -26.78
CA GLY A 170 18.45 -18.66 -26.75
C GLY A 170 18.64 -19.27 -28.12
N ASP A 171 19.35 -18.57 -28.99
CA ASP A 171 20.01 -19.14 -30.14
C ASP A 171 21.03 -20.15 -29.61
N CYS A 172 20.55 -21.37 -29.39
CA CYS A 172 21.38 -22.55 -29.21
C CYS A 172 21.95 -22.91 -30.58
N GLU A 173 23.08 -22.33 -30.94
CA GLU A 173 24.03 -22.95 -31.88
C GLU A 173 24.77 -24.12 -31.22
#